data_AF-A0A453BEY1-F1
#
_entry.id   AF-A0A453BEY1-F1
#
_cell.length_a   1.000
_cell.length_b   1.000
_cell.length_c   1.000
_cell.angle_alpha   90.00
_cell.angle_beta   90.00
_cell.angle_gamma   90.00
#
_symmetry.space_group_name_H-M   'P 1'
#
loop_
_entity.id
_entity.type
_entity.pdbx_description
1 polymer ?
#
loop_
_entity_poly.entity_id
_entity_poly.type
_entity_poly.pdbx_seq_one_letter_code
_entity_poly.pdbx_strand_id
1 'polypeptide(L)'
;LYWVQAAEECLEKGISVCRDGVNYRKIGKKISKLAYFYGYHVVERFVGHGIGTMLHSEPLILHHANENSGRMVEGQTFTIEPILIMDKAECVTWENGWTTVTDDGSWAAQFEHTVLVTRTGVEILTKH
;
A
#
# COMPACT_ATOMS: atom_id res chain seq x y z
N LEU A 1 8.34 -16.70 -7.53
CA LEU A 1 7.05 -17.16 -6.95
C LEU A 1 6.00 -16.11 -7.32
N TYR A 2 4.88 -16.51 -7.90
CA TYR A 2 3.96 -15.60 -8.60
C TYR A 2 3.34 -14.51 -7.71
N TRP A 3 3.02 -14.81 -6.45
CA TRP A 3 2.41 -13.86 -5.51
C TRP A 3 3.37 -12.75 -5.04
N VAL A 4 4.66 -13.05 -4.95
CA VAL A 4 5.70 -12.05 -4.60
C VAL A 4 5.77 -11.00 -5.71
N GLN A 5 5.86 -11.44 -6.96
CA GLN A 5 5.84 -10.54 -8.12
C GLN A 5 4.53 -9.74 -8.19
N ALA A 6 3.38 -10.37 -7.91
CA ALA A 6 2.11 -9.67 -7.88
C ALA A 6 2.05 -8.53 -6.84
N ALA A 7 2.66 -8.72 -5.67
CA ALA A 7 2.74 -7.69 -4.63
C ALA A 7 3.63 -6.51 -5.07
N GLU A 8 4.77 -6.79 -5.70
CA GLU A 8 5.67 -5.77 -6.27
C GLU A 8 4.98 -4.97 -7.39
N GLU A 9 4.32 -5.64 -8.33
CA GLU A 9 3.60 -4.96 -9.40
C GLU A 9 2.40 -4.15 -8.88
N CYS A 10 1.75 -4.62 -7.80
CA CYS A 10 0.71 -3.84 -7.11
C CYS A 10 1.28 -2.55 -6.49
N LEU A 11 2.43 -2.62 -5.82
CA LEU A 11 3.15 -1.45 -5.32
C LEU A 11 3.43 -0.47 -6.47
N GLU A 12 4.08 -0.92 -7.54
CA GLU A 12 4.40 -0.09 -8.70
C GLU A 12 3.14 0.55 -9.30
N LYS A 13 2.05 -0.21 -9.38
CA LYS A 13 0.78 0.31 -9.89
C LYS A 13 0.16 1.36 -8.98
N GLY A 14 0.26 1.19 -7.67
CA GLY A 14 -0.11 2.19 -6.68
C GLY A 14 0.70 3.47 -6.86
N ILE A 15 2.02 3.36 -6.97
CA ILE A 15 2.93 4.51 -7.16
C ILE A 15 2.62 5.25 -8.47
N SER A 16 2.32 4.54 -9.56
CA SER A 16 2.12 5.12 -10.90
C SER A 16 1.04 6.20 -11.02
N VAL A 17 0.14 6.32 -10.03
CA VAL A 17 -0.92 7.35 -10.04
C VAL A 17 -0.55 8.61 -9.25
N CYS A 18 0.58 8.58 -8.54
CA CYS A 18 0.97 9.63 -7.62
C CYS A 18 1.49 10.86 -8.37
N ARG A 19 0.89 12.01 -8.05
CA ARG A 19 1.28 13.36 -8.45
C ARG A 19 0.42 14.37 -7.72
N ASP A 20 0.85 15.63 -7.73
CA ASP A 20 0.09 16.74 -7.16
C ASP A 20 -1.39 16.76 -7.60
N GLY A 21 -2.27 17.01 -6.63
CA GLY A 21 -3.71 17.11 -6.80
C GLY A 21 -4.46 15.79 -7.00
N VAL A 22 -3.79 14.64 -7.15
CA VAL A 22 -4.46 13.33 -7.24
C VAL A 22 -4.99 12.89 -5.89
N ASN A 23 -6.20 12.32 -5.86
CA ASN A 23 -6.79 11.78 -4.63
C ASN A 23 -6.13 10.45 -4.23
N TYR A 24 -5.81 10.29 -2.94
CA TYR A 24 -5.15 9.10 -2.39
C TYR A 24 -5.90 7.79 -2.68
N ARG A 25 -7.25 7.80 -2.72
CA ARG A 25 -8.06 6.60 -3.02
C ARG A 25 -7.77 5.98 -4.39
N LYS A 26 -7.13 6.72 -5.31
CA LYS A 26 -6.68 6.15 -6.59
C LYS A 26 -5.59 5.09 -6.40
N ILE A 27 -4.77 5.17 -5.35
CA ILE A 27 -3.76 4.16 -5.00
C ILE A 27 -4.48 2.84 -4.72
N GLY A 28 -5.37 2.81 -3.72
CA GLY A 28 -6.08 1.60 -3.36
C GLY A 28 -6.95 1.03 -4.48
N LYS A 29 -7.61 1.89 -5.27
CA LYS A 29 -8.36 1.45 -6.46
C LYS A 29 -7.50 0.73 -7.50
N LYS A 30 -6.24 1.17 -7.70
CA LYS A 30 -5.33 0.53 -8.66
C LYS A 30 -4.77 -0.78 -8.13
N ILE A 31 -4.35 -0.80 -6.87
CA ILE A 31 -3.84 -1.99 -6.17
C ILE A 31 -4.92 -3.08 -6.15
N SER A 32 -6.11 -2.79 -5.63
CA SER A 32 -7.19 -3.79 -5.57
C SER A 32 -7.60 -4.34 -6.93
N LYS A 33 -7.60 -3.52 -7.99
CA LYS A 33 -7.92 -4.00 -9.33
C LYS A 33 -6.88 -5.00 -9.83
N LEU A 34 -5.59 -4.74 -9.59
CA LEU A 34 -4.51 -5.62 -10.04
C LEU A 34 -4.43 -6.88 -9.18
N ALA A 35 -4.55 -6.75 -7.86
CA ALA A 35 -4.64 -7.89 -6.95
C ALA A 35 -5.79 -8.83 -7.32
N TYR A 36 -6.99 -8.29 -7.60
CA TYR A 36 -8.14 -9.07 -8.06
C TYR A 36 -7.86 -9.82 -9.37
N PHE A 37 -7.18 -9.18 -10.32
CA PHE A 37 -6.79 -9.83 -11.58
C PHE A 37 -5.84 -11.02 -11.35
N TYR A 38 -4.96 -10.91 -10.34
CA TYR A 38 -4.08 -11.99 -9.91
C TYR A 38 -4.74 -13.05 -9.03
N GLY A 39 -6.01 -12.86 -8.64
CA GLY A 39 -6.71 -13.77 -7.73
C GLY A 39 -6.30 -13.61 -6.26
N TYR A 40 -5.80 -12.43 -5.86
CA TYR A 40 -5.37 -12.11 -4.50
C TYR A 40 -6.24 -11.04 -3.85
N HIS A 41 -6.20 -10.98 -2.52
CA HIS A 41 -6.86 -9.97 -1.70
C HIS A 41 -5.85 -8.98 -1.11
N VAL A 42 -6.28 -7.75 -0.88
CA VAL A 42 -5.47 -6.71 -0.23
C VAL A 42 -5.90 -6.61 1.24
N VAL A 43 -4.94 -6.67 2.16
CA VAL A 43 -5.21 -6.51 3.58
C VAL A 43 -5.72 -5.09 3.87
N GLU A 44 -6.81 -4.98 4.62
CA GLU A 44 -7.42 -3.68 4.96
C GLU A 44 -6.91 -3.10 6.29
N ARG A 45 -6.38 -3.97 7.16
CA ARG A 45 -5.96 -3.62 8.53
C ARG A 45 -4.70 -2.73 8.59
N PHE A 46 -3.83 -2.82 7.59
CA PHE A 46 -2.57 -2.08 7.52
C PHE A 46 -2.58 -1.09 6.35
N VAL A 47 -1.96 0.07 6.57
CA VAL A 47 -2.05 1.24 5.70
C VAL A 47 -0.67 1.84 5.55
N GLY A 48 -0.42 2.49 4.42
CA GLY A 48 0.74 3.35 4.29
C GLY A 48 0.54 4.63 5.08
N HIS A 49 1.61 5.39 5.27
CA HIS A 49 1.63 6.53 6.16
C HIS A 49 2.54 7.63 5.66
N GLY A 50 2.28 8.87 6.09
CA GLY A 50 3.25 9.94 5.98
C GLY A 50 4.53 9.58 6.74
N ILE A 51 5.66 10.00 6.18
CA ILE A 51 6.98 9.74 6.77
C ILE A 51 7.89 10.95 6.54
N GLY A 52 8.71 11.27 7.54
CA GLY A 52 9.64 12.40 7.48
C GLY A 52 10.39 12.55 8.81
N THR A 53 10.17 13.66 9.50
CA THR A 53 10.68 13.84 10.88
C THR A 53 9.96 12.95 11.89
N MET A 54 8.76 12.47 11.55
CA MET A 54 8.00 11.47 12.29
C MET A 54 8.02 10.14 11.51
N LEU A 55 8.09 9.02 12.25
CA LEU A 55 8.12 7.69 11.64
C LEU A 55 6.80 7.34 10.95
N HIS A 56 5.68 7.56 11.64
CA HIS A 56 4.32 7.40 11.09
C HIS A 56 3.53 8.69 11.33
N SER A 57 2.99 9.28 10.27
CA SER A 57 2.13 10.47 10.32
C SER A 57 1.03 10.42 9.27
N GLU A 58 0.18 11.45 9.20
CA GLU A 58 -0.66 11.68 8.03
C GLU A 58 0.21 11.96 6.77
N PRO A 59 -0.26 11.60 5.57
CA PRO A 59 -1.56 11.00 5.26
C PRO A 59 -1.62 9.48 5.52
N LEU A 60 -2.78 8.97 5.94
CA LEU A 60 -3.08 7.53 5.88
C LEU A 60 -3.37 7.07 4.44
N ILE A 61 -2.64 6.06 3.96
CA ILE A 61 -2.74 5.53 2.60
C ILE A 61 -3.39 4.14 2.61
N LEU A 62 -4.66 4.09 2.24
CA LEU A 62 -5.39 2.83 2.11
C LEU A 62 -5.02 2.10 0.80
N HIS A 63 -4.59 0.84 0.91
CA HIS A 63 -4.23 0.00 -0.23
C HIS A 63 -5.41 -0.74 -0.87
N HIS A 64 -6.54 -0.84 -0.17
CA HIS A 64 -7.78 -1.39 -0.73
C HIS A 64 -8.64 -0.31 -1.40
N ALA A 65 -9.52 -0.70 -2.31
CA ALA A 65 -10.46 0.21 -2.94
C ALA A 65 -11.38 0.86 -1.89
N ASN A 66 -11.40 2.19 -1.86
CA ASN A 66 -12.11 2.99 -0.86
C ASN A 66 -12.62 4.30 -1.46
N GLU A 67 -13.43 5.04 -0.71
CA GLU A 67 -14.01 6.31 -1.13
C GLU A 67 -13.47 7.54 -0.36
N ASN A 68 -12.39 7.38 0.42
CA ASN A 68 -11.85 8.43 1.28
C ASN A 68 -11.46 9.68 0.48
N SER A 69 -11.67 10.85 1.09
CA SER A 69 -11.25 12.13 0.55
C SER A 69 -9.76 12.39 0.80
N GLY A 70 -9.25 13.54 0.37
CA GLY A 70 -7.83 13.89 0.48
C GLY A 70 -7.11 13.87 -0.86
N ARG A 71 -6.19 14.81 -1.06
CA ARG A 71 -5.40 14.94 -2.28
C ARG A 71 -3.93 15.06 -1.91
N MET A 72 -3.11 14.43 -2.73
CA MET A 72 -1.66 14.58 -2.71
C MET A 72 -1.30 16.04 -2.99
N VAL A 73 -0.30 16.54 -2.28
CA VAL A 73 0.28 17.86 -2.43
C VAL A 73 1.76 17.69 -2.74
N GLU A 74 2.27 18.44 -3.72
CA GLU A 74 3.71 18.52 -4.01
C GLU A 74 4.54 18.71 -2.73
N GLY A 75 5.64 17.96 -2.62
CA GLY A 75 6.54 17.98 -1.46
C GLY A 75 6.17 17.00 -0.34
N GLN A 76 4.98 16.37 -0.39
CA GLN A 76 4.63 15.33 0.59
C GLN A 76 5.42 14.06 0.39
N THR A 77 5.82 13.45 1.50
CA THR A 77 6.44 12.12 1.56
C THR A 77 5.54 11.15 2.32
N PHE A 78 5.32 9.97 1.74
CA PHE A 78 4.54 8.88 2.35
C PHE A 78 4.96 7.53 1.80
N THR A 79 4.53 6.47 2.46
CA THR A 79 4.75 5.07 2.07
C THR A 79 3.58 4.55 1.24
N ILE A 80 3.89 3.70 0.28
CA ILE A 80 2.92 2.78 -0.33
C ILE A 80 3.47 1.39 -0.04
N GLU A 81 2.69 0.57 0.67
CA GLU A 81 3.15 -0.68 1.28
C GLU A 81 2.09 -1.81 1.24
N PRO A 82 1.53 -2.15 0.06
CA PRO A 82 0.44 -3.11 -0.02
C PRO A 82 0.85 -4.49 0.48
N ILE A 83 -0.03 -5.10 1.27
CA ILE A 83 0.07 -6.49 1.69
C ILE A 83 -1.00 -7.29 0.94
N LEU A 84 -0.56 -8.29 0.17
CA LEU A 84 -1.43 -9.23 -0.54
C LEU A 84 -1.51 -10.56 0.20
N ILE A 85 -2.69 -11.18 0.19
CA ILE A 85 -2.99 -12.50 0.74
C ILE A 85 -3.74 -13.36 -0.29
N MET A 86 -3.60 -14.68 -0.20
CA MET A 86 -4.18 -15.60 -1.20
C MET A 86 -5.71 -15.69 -1.11
N ASP A 87 -6.23 -15.88 0.10
CA ASP A 87 -7.65 -16.01 0.37
C ASP A 87 -8.18 -14.80 1.17
N LYS A 88 -9.49 -14.70 1.40
CA LYS A 88 -10.07 -13.71 2.33
C LYS A 88 -9.82 -14.12 3.79
N ALA A 89 -8.55 -14.28 4.15
CA ALA A 89 -8.11 -14.54 5.50
C ALA A 89 -8.22 -13.28 6.36
N GLU A 90 -8.51 -13.45 7.64
CA GLU A 90 -8.49 -12.36 8.62
C GLU A 90 -7.08 -12.20 9.22
N CYS A 91 -6.72 -10.98 9.59
CA CYS A 91 -5.43 -10.69 10.21
C CYS A 91 -5.51 -10.82 11.73
N VAL A 92 -4.81 -11.79 12.31
CA VAL A 92 -4.75 -12.05 13.76
C VAL A 92 -3.38 -11.67 14.30
N THR A 93 -3.35 -10.95 15.43
CA THR A 93 -2.11 -10.60 16.12
C THR A 93 -1.82 -11.61 17.22
N TRP A 94 -0.61 -12.14 17.26
CA TRP A 94 -0.16 -13.06 18.30
C TRP A 94 -0.09 -12.38 19.67
N GLU A 95 0.01 -13.20 20.72
CA GLU A 95 0.09 -12.74 22.13
C GLU A 95 1.30 -11.82 22.41
N ASN A 96 2.31 -11.83 21.54
CA ASN A 96 3.44 -10.90 21.63
C ASN A 96 3.07 -9.44 21.30
N GLY A 97 1.86 -9.18 20.80
CA GLY A 97 1.34 -7.86 20.50
C GLY A 97 1.81 -7.25 19.18
N TRP A 98 2.61 -7.96 18.37
CA TRP A 98 3.23 -7.43 17.15
C TRP A 98 3.06 -8.32 15.93
N THR A 99 3.41 -9.60 16.04
CA THR A 99 3.37 -10.50 14.90
C THR A 99 1.93 -10.67 14.44
N THR A 100 1.67 -10.30 13.19
CA THR A 100 0.35 -10.47 12.57
C THR A 100 0.44 -11.53 11.50
N VAL A 101 -0.49 -12.47 11.54
CA VAL A 101 -0.62 -13.60 10.63
C VAL A 101 -2.01 -13.65 10.03
N THR A 102 -2.16 -14.35 8.92
CA THR A 102 -3.46 -14.81 8.42
C THR A 102 -3.99 -15.91 9.35
N ASP A 103 -5.28 -15.89 9.63
CA ASP A 103 -5.94 -16.88 10.50
C ASP A 103 -5.98 -18.29 9.89
N ASP A 104 -5.93 -18.40 8.57
CA ASP A 104 -5.88 -19.65 7.81
C ASP A 104 -4.46 -20.17 7.54
N GLY A 105 -3.42 -19.43 7.92
CA GLY A 105 -2.02 -19.77 7.67
C GLY A 105 -1.57 -19.63 6.21
N SER A 106 -2.37 -18.99 5.35
CA SER A 106 -2.03 -18.71 3.96
C SER A 106 -0.86 -17.71 3.83
N TRP A 107 -0.16 -17.77 2.70
CA TRP A 107 0.94 -16.87 2.41
C TRP A 107 0.49 -15.42 2.23
N ALA A 108 1.31 -14.51 2.74
CA ALA A 108 1.24 -13.08 2.48
C ALA A 108 2.52 -12.58 1.81
N ALA A 109 2.42 -11.51 1.02
CA ALA A 109 3.58 -10.79 0.49
C ALA A 109 3.37 -9.28 0.58
N GLN A 110 4.45 -8.55 0.86
CA GLN A 110 4.48 -7.10 0.98
C GLN A 110 5.71 -6.56 0.24
N PHE A 111 5.53 -5.41 -0.40
CA PHE A 111 6.62 -4.55 -0.86
C PHE A 111 6.31 -3.13 -0.42
N GLU A 112 7.34 -2.32 -0.21
CA GLU A 112 7.21 -0.95 0.24
C GLU A 112 8.20 -0.02 -0.46
N HIS A 113 7.71 1.19 -0.75
CA HIS A 113 8.59 2.32 -1.04
C HIS A 113 8.11 3.58 -0.32
N THR A 114 9.08 4.37 0.13
CA THR A 114 8.87 5.78 0.44
C THR A 114 8.90 6.60 -0.84
N VAL A 115 7.89 7.43 -1.05
CA VAL A 115 7.75 8.28 -2.23
C VAL A 115 7.67 9.75 -1.88
N LEU A 116 8.16 10.61 -2.78
CA LEU A 116 8.03 12.07 -2.74
C LEU A 116 7.11 12.53 -3.88
N VAL A 117 6.00 13.18 -3.56
CA VAL A 117 5.09 13.76 -4.55
C VAL A 117 5.75 14.96 -5.22
N THR A 118 5.77 14.97 -6.55
CA THR A 118 6.21 16.13 -7.34
C THR A 118 5.03 16.72 -8.10
N ARG A 119 5.20 17.93 -8.65
CA ARG A 119 4.16 18.60 -9.43
C ARG A 119 3.60 17.75 -10.58
N THR A 120 4.44 16.97 -11.25
CA THR A 120 4.06 16.21 -12.45
C THR A 120 4.01 14.69 -12.24
N GLY A 121 4.46 14.20 -11.10
CA GLY A 121 4.64 12.78 -10.85
C GLY A 121 5.03 12.48 -9.41
N VAL A 122 5.94 11.52 -9.27
CA VAL A 122 6.42 11.03 -7.99
C VAL A 122 7.87 10.57 -8.14
N GLU A 123 8.67 10.80 -7.11
CA GLU A 123 10.02 10.26 -6.98
C GLU A 123 10.02 9.11 -5.96
N ILE A 124 10.70 8.02 -6.28
CA ILE A 124 10.87 6.88 -5.37
C ILE A 124 12.19 7.07 -4.62
N LEU A 125 12.13 7.30 -3.31
CA LEU A 125 13.31 7.64 -2.50
C LEU A 125 14.12 6.41 -2.05
N THR A 126 13.52 5.23 -2.12
CA THR A 126 14.07 3.96 -1.61
C THR A 126 14.33 2.95 -2.73
N LYS A 127 14.73 3.43 -3.91
CA LYS A 127 15.07 2.56 -5.04
C LYS A 127 16.50 2.03 -4.89
N HIS A 128 16.69 0.72 -5.08
CA HIS A 128 17.98 0.03 -5.04
C HIS A 128 18.21 -0.79 -6.31
#